data_AF-A0A8J9YZC8-F1
#
_entry.id   AF-A0A8J9YZC8-F1
#
_cell.length_a   1.000
_cell.length_b   1.000
_cell.length_c   1.000
_cell.angle_alpha   90.00
_cell.angle_beta   90.00
_cell.angle_gamma   90.00
#
_symmetry.space_group_name_H-M   'P 1'
#
loop_
_entity.id
_entity.type
_entity.pdbx_description
1 polymer ?
#
loop_
_entity_poly.entity_id
_entity_poly.type
_entity_poly.pdbx_seq_one_letter_code
_entity_poly.pdbx_strand_id
1 'polypeptide(L)'
;MKFIVCLVFLTTAGFTSGQSTQEVRAHSGYTQDGQCSYTFVLPPSSVQQCGSGQGEAGLQQIREQARALKIAMKMMGELQNKYQELSDVLEQRLSALEGNTRNTTQSGQGVQQQWVHRYEEDGWEQSKQLPEVQPLSTSSAATGSKDKNGLPSSCTEVTERSGFNTDRFYVIDPDGPDRGVLPMAVQCDVEGGTAITLIGHNSEARTHVNGFAGPGSYSRNVTYWNSMGQMRVLIDQSSLCKQHIKYECYHSVIWYPGTTYAWWVTWDGRQADYWGGASPGSGKCACGQSGTCSKRCNCDANDGTWREDSGFLFHKDDLPVTQLRFGDTAGSAQGYHTLGKLICYP
;
A
#
# COMPACT_ATOMS: atom_id res chain seq x y z
N MET A 1 -3.66 -24.91 3.58
CA MET A 1 -3.90 -24.86 5.05
C MET A 1 -3.20 -26.02 5.79
N LYS A 2 -1.88 -26.00 5.97
CA LYS A 2 -1.18 -26.91 6.90
C LYS A 2 -0.01 -26.26 7.67
N PHE A 3 0.24 -24.97 7.44
CA PHE A 3 1.33 -24.22 8.09
C PHE A 3 0.90 -23.44 9.35
N ILE A 4 -0.38 -23.45 9.74
CA ILE A 4 -0.93 -22.48 10.71
C ILE A 4 -1.06 -23.02 12.14
N VAL A 5 -0.81 -24.31 12.41
CA VAL A 5 -1.12 -24.90 13.74
C VAL A 5 0.06 -24.82 14.74
N CYS A 6 1.27 -24.40 14.35
CA CYS A 6 2.46 -24.55 15.20
C CYS A 6 2.82 -23.37 16.14
N LEU A 7 1.93 -22.39 16.35
CA LEU A 7 2.22 -21.25 17.25
C LEU A 7 1.10 -21.03 18.26
N VAL A 8 0.80 -22.08 19.02
CA VAL A 8 0.05 -21.98 20.28
C VAL A 8 0.83 -22.78 21.33
N PHE A 9 0.93 -22.21 22.54
CA PHE A 9 1.60 -22.68 23.76
C PHE A 9 3.02 -22.18 24.02
N LEU A 10 3.10 -20.95 24.55
CA LEU A 10 3.98 -20.64 25.68
C LEU A 10 3.20 -19.72 26.65
N THR A 11 2.29 -20.31 27.42
CA THR A 11 1.82 -19.70 28.67
C THR A 11 2.38 -20.49 29.84
N THR A 12 3.06 -19.76 30.73
CA THR A 12 3.37 -20.09 32.12
C THR A 12 4.23 -21.34 32.38
N ALA A 13 5.55 -21.14 32.42
CA ALA A 13 6.39 -21.83 33.38
C ALA A 13 7.20 -20.76 34.12
N GLY A 14 6.95 -20.62 35.42
CA GLY A 14 7.70 -19.71 36.28
C GLY A 14 9.15 -20.17 36.35
N PHE A 15 10.09 -19.31 35.92
CA PHE A 15 11.51 -19.54 36.13
C PHE A 15 11.95 -18.74 37.34
N THR A 16 12.38 -19.46 38.38
CA THR A 16 13.17 -18.94 39.49
C THR A 16 14.55 -18.50 38.98
N SER A 17 15.09 -17.46 39.59
CA SER A 17 16.36 -16.83 39.22
C SER A 17 17.54 -17.80 39.14
N GLY A 18 18.27 -17.77 38.02
CA GLY A 18 19.65 -18.26 37.92
C GLY A 18 19.88 -19.44 36.98
N GLN A 19 19.91 -19.21 35.66
CA GLN A 19 20.62 -20.05 34.68
C GLN A 19 21.11 -19.19 33.50
N SER A 20 22.30 -19.47 32.97
CA SER A 20 22.85 -18.81 31.79
C SER A 20 22.34 -19.45 30.50
N THR A 21 22.20 -18.66 29.44
CA THR A 21 21.88 -19.16 28.10
C THR A 21 23.15 -19.64 27.41
N GLN A 22 23.46 -20.94 27.54
CA GLN A 22 24.20 -21.65 26.49
C GLN A 22 23.21 -22.49 25.68
N GLU A 23 23.44 -22.56 24.37
CA GLU A 23 22.51 -23.08 23.35
C GLU A 23 21.72 -24.30 23.80
N VAL A 24 20.42 -24.11 23.99
CA VAL A 24 19.46 -25.20 24.00
C VAL A 24 19.34 -25.71 22.56
N ARG A 25 19.98 -26.84 22.24
CA ARG A 25 19.67 -27.52 20.97
C ARG A 25 18.37 -28.28 21.11
N ALA A 26 17.35 -27.78 20.43
CA ALA A 26 16.10 -28.50 20.21
C ALA A 26 16.25 -29.37 18.96
N HIS A 27 16.06 -30.68 19.13
CA HIS A 27 15.85 -31.58 18.00
C HIS A 27 14.35 -31.78 17.83
N SER A 28 13.85 -31.50 16.62
CA SER A 28 12.47 -31.79 16.23
C SER A 28 12.41 -33.07 15.42
N GLY A 29 11.52 -33.99 15.80
CA GLY A 29 11.22 -35.21 15.05
C GLY A 29 9.71 -35.47 15.01
N TYR A 30 9.25 -36.06 13.92
CA TYR A 30 7.85 -36.46 13.73
C TYR A 30 7.66 -37.91 14.19
N THR A 31 6.65 -38.16 15.02
CA THR A 31 6.17 -39.54 15.25
C THR A 31 5.29 -39.97 14.09
N GLN A 32 5.12 -41.29 13.89
CA GLN A 32 4.32 -41.86 12.79
C GLN A 32 2.85 -41.39 12.79
N ASP A 33 2.38 -40.86 13.92
CA ASP A 33 1.01 -40.38 14.11
C ASP A 33 0.88 -38.87 13.84
N GLY A 34 1.95 -38.22 13.37
CA GLY A 34 1.95 -36.81 12.98
C GLY A 34 2.01 -35.81 14.14
N GLN A 35 2.36 -36.25 15.36
CA GLN A 35 2.61 -35.35 16.49
C GLN A 35 4.10 -34.95 16.55
N CYS A 36 4.36 -33.65 16.72
CA CYS A 36 5.71 -33.12 16.94
C CYS A 36 6.12 -33.35 18.40
N SER A 37 7.28 -33.97 18.64
CA SER A 37 7.88 -34.03 19.98
C SER A 37 9.21 -33.27 20.00
N TYR A 38 9.49 -32.61 21.13
CA TYR A 38 10.73 -31.88 21.35
C TYR A 38 11.47 -32.50 22.54
N THR A 39 12.76 -32.81 22.35
CA THR A 39 13.64 -33.27 23.43
C THR A 39 14.73 -32.22 23.64
N PHE A 40 14.89 -31.77 24.89
CA PHE A 40 15.94 -30.82 25.28
C PHE A 40 17.08 -31.58 25.95
N VAL A 41 18.30 -31.46 25.43
CA VAL A 41 19.51 -32.02 26.06
C VAL A 41 20.30 -30.87 26.68
N LEU A 42 20.41 -30.86 28.01
CA LEU A 42 21.21 -29.87 28.74
C LEU A 42 22.62 -30.43 29.00
N PRO A 43 23.71 -29.68 28.69
CA PRO A 43 25.06 -30.11 29.04
C PRO A 43 25.35 -29.95 30.54
N PRO A 44 26.31 -30.71 31.12
CA PRO A 44 26.65 -30.59 32.54
C PRO A 44 27.31 -29.24 32.84
N SER A 45 26.85 -28.62 33.90
CA SER A 45 27.19 -27.29 34.42
C SER A 45 28.67 -27.06 34.74
N SER A 46 29.20 -25.91 34.32
CA SER A 46 30.31 -25.23 34.99
C SER A 46 29.93 -23.77 35.29
N VAL A 47 30.12 -23.40 36.54
CA VAL A 47 29.61 -22.20 37.23
C VAL A 47 30.47 -20.97 36.90
N GLN A 48 29.85 -19.80 36.64
CA GLN A 48 30.44 -18.49 36.99
C GLN A 48 29.40 -17.36 37.15
N GLN A 49 29.67 -16.49 38.13
CA GLN A 49 28.77 -15.50 38.76
C GLN A 49 28.51 -14.22 37.95
N CYS A 50 27.35 -13.61 38.20
CA CYS A 50 26.90 -12.33 37.63
C CYS A 50 27.68 -11.11 38.13
N GLY A 51 27.84 -10.11 37.24
CA GLY A 51 28.26 -8.75 37.57
C GLY A 51 27.54 -7.70 36.71
N SER A 52 26.73 -6.88 37.39
CA SER A 52 26.33 -5.49 37.13
C SER A 52 26.30 -4.92 35.70
N GLY A 53 25.10 -4.49 35.25
CA GLY A 53 24.98 -3.17 34.60
C GLY A 53 24.67 -3.10 33.10
N GLN A 54 23.74 -3.88 32.53
CA GLN A 54 23.14 -3.63 31.19
C GLN A 54 21.67 -4.11 31.02
N GLY A 55 20.94 -4.38 32.12
CA GLY A 55 19.67 -5.12 32.06
C GLY A 55 18.42 -4.34 31.64
N GLU A 56 18.30 -3.05 31.95
CA GLU A 56 17.03 -2.32 31.75
C GLU A 56 16.78 -1.92 30.29
N ALA A 57 17.80 -1.50 29.55
CA ALA A 57 17.67 -1.14 28.14
C ALA A 57 17.31 -2.35 27.26
N GLY A 58 17.89 -3.53 27.54
CA GLY A 58 17.54 -4.78 26.86
C GLY A 58 16.11 -5.23 27.16
N LEU A 59 15.65 -5.05 28.41
CA LEU A 59 14.26 -5.34 28.80
C LEU A 59 13.25 -4.38 28.14
N GLN A 60 13.62 -3.11 27.94
CA GLN A 60 12.81 -2.12 27.22
C GLN A 60 12.66 -2.52 25.75
N GLN A 61 13.78 -2.88 25.11
CA GLN A 61 13.82 -3.29 23.71
C GLN A 61 12.99 -4.56 23.44
N ILE A 62 13.06 -5.55 24.34
CA ILE A 62 12.24 -6.77 24.25
C ILE A 62 10.74 -6.43 24.39
N ARG A 63 10.38 -5.47 25.25
CA ARG A 63 8.99 -5.02 25.40
C ARG A 63 8.47 -4.31 24.14
N GLU A 64 9.30 -3.49 23.51
CA GLU A 64 8.98 -2.79 22.26
C GLU A 64 8.79 -3.78 21.10
N GLN A 65 9.71 -4.73 20.94
CA GLN A 65 9.58 -5.80 19.94
C GLN A 65 8.32 -6.65 20.16
N ALA A 66 7.98 -6.98 21.42
CA ALA A 66 6.76 -7.70 21.73
C ALA A 66 5.48 -6.90 21.46
N ARG A 67 5.51 -5.57 21.62
CA ARG A 67 4.38 -4.68 21.25
C ARG A 67 4.21 -4.61 19.74
N ALA A 68 5.30 -4.39 19.00
CA ALA A 68 5.29 -4.36 17.54
C ALA A 68 4.78 -5.70 16.96
N LEU A 69 5.22 -6.82 17.53
CA LEU A 69 4.75 -8.15 17.11
C LEU A 69 3.26 -8.35 17.41
N LYS A 70 2.76 -7.91 18.57
CA LYS A 70 1.32 -7.98 18.90
C LYS A 70 0.46 -7.13 17.96
N ILE A 71 0.94 -5.94 17.58
CA ILE A 71 0.25 -5.06 16.63
C ILE A 71 0.24 -5.71 15.24
N ALA A 72 1.38 -6.23 14.78
CA ALA A 72 1.47 -6.96 13.52
C ALA A 72 0.54 -8.19 13.51
N MET A 73 0.47 -8.94 14.62
CA MET A 73 -0.46 -10.08 14.77
C MET A 73 -1.93 -9.65 14.73
N LYS A 74 -2.28 -8.50 15.31
CA LYS A 74 -3.63 -7.94 15.25
C LYS A 74 -3.98 -7.50 13.82
N MET A 75 -3.07 -6.79 13.15
CA MET A 75 -3.23 -6.39 11.75
C MET A 75 -3.34 -7.60 10.82
N MET A 76 -2.53 -8.64 11.03
CA MET A 76 -2.63 -9.90 10.28
C MET A 76 -3.98 -10.58 10.54
N GLY A 77 -4.50 -10.56 11.77
CA GLY A 77 -5.84 -11.06 12.08
C GLY A 77 -6.95 -10.26 11.38
N GLU A 78 -6.89 -8.94 11.39
CA GLU A 78 -7.84 -8.07 10.70
C GLU A 78 -7.76 -8.24 9.17
N LEU A 79 -6.56 -8.39 8.62
CA LEU A 79 -6.33 -8.67 7.21
C LEU A 79 -6.87 -10.05 6.82
N GLN A 80 -6.70 -11.05 7.69
CA GLN A 80 -7.20 -12.40 7.46
C GLN A 80 -8.73 -12.47 7.54
N ASN A 81 -9.36 -11.71 8.44
CA ASN A 81 -10.81 -11.58 8.49
C ASN A 81 -11.34 -10.88 7.23
N LYS A 82 -10.72 -9.78 6.79
CA LYS A 82 -11.09 -9.11 5.53
C LYS A 82 -10.88 -9.99 4.30
N TYR A 83 -9.81 -10.78 4.28
CA TYR A 83 -9.56 -11.75 3.21
C TYR A 83 -10.65 -12.82 3.19
N GLN A 84 -11.05 -13.35 4.35
CA GLN A 84 -12.12 -14.34 4.43
C GLN A 84 -13.46 -13.75 4.02
N GLU A 85 -13.83 -12.55 4.49
CA GLU A 85 -15.04 -11.84 4.04
C GLU A 85 -15.04 -11.63 2.52
N LEU A 86 -13.91 -11.22 1.95
CA LEU A 86 -13.78 -11.03 0.50
C LEU A 86 -13.88 -12.36 -0.26
N SER A 87 -13.28 -13.44 0.28
CA SER A 87 -13.33 -14.80 -0.27
C SER A 87 -14.76 -15.32 -0.29
N ASP A 88 -15.50 -15.17 0.81
CA ASP A 88 -16.88 -15.62 0.94
C ASP A 88 -17.80 -14.87 -0.04
N VAL A 89 -17.60 -13.55 -0.21
CA VAL A 89 -18.34 -12.73 -1.21
C VAL A 89 -18.01 -13.18 -2.64
N LEU A 90 -16.75 -13.52 -2.93
CA LEU A 90 -16.32 -14.02 -4.22
C LEU A 90 -16.96 -15.38 -4.52
N GLU A 91 -16.94 -16.31 -3.57
CA GLU A 91 -17.57 -17.64 -3.71
C GLU A 91 -19.08 -17.53 -3.89
N GLN A 92 -19.75 -16.64 -3.16
CA GLN A 92 -21.18 -16.41 -3.30
C GLN A 92 -21.55 -15.87 -4.70
N ARG A 93 -20.74 -14.97 -5.25
CA ARG A 93 -20.91 -14.47 -6.63
C ARG A 93 -20.60 -15.54 -7.68
N LEU A 94 -19.58 -16.37 -7.45
CA LEU A 94 -19.25 -17.49 -8.34
C LEU A 94 -20.41 -18.49 -8.40
N SER A 95 -20.97 -18.87 -7.24
CA SER A 95 -22.13 -19.77 -7.16
C SER A 95 -23.37 -19.20 -7.84
N ALA A 96 -23.61 -17.89 -7.72
CA ALA A 96 -24.69 -17.21 -8.43
C ALA A 96 -24.49 -17.23 -9.96
N LEU A 97 -23.27 -17.04 -10.44
CA LEU A 97 -22.92 -17.14 -11.86
C LEU A 97 -23.03 -18.56 -12.39
N GLU A 98 -22.60 -19.57 -11.64
CA GLU A 98 -22.75 -20.98 -11.98
C GLU A 98 -24.23 -21.40 -12.02
N GLY A 99 -25.04 -20.93 -11.07
CA GLY A 99 -26.50 -21.13 -11.08
C GLY A 99 -27.16 -20.52 -12.32
N ASN A 100 -26.76 -19.31 -12.71
CA ASN A 100 -27.24 -18.66 -13.93
C ASN A 100 -26.76 -19.38 -15.21
N THR A 101 -25.57 -19.96 -15.18
CA THR A 101 -25.01 -20.74 -16.28
C THR A 101 -25.74 -22.06 -16.46
N ARG A 102 -26.16 -22.74 -15.37
CA ARG A 102 -27.03 -23.93 -15.40
C ARG A 102 -28.42 -23.65 -15.96
N ASN A 103 -29.00 -22.48 -15.64
CA ASN A 103 -30.28 -22.05 -16.22
C ASN A 103 -30.17 -21.76 -17.73
N THR A 104 -29.01 -21.25 -18.18
CA THR A 104 -28.75 -20.99 -19.60
C THR A 104 -28.37 -22.26 -20.39
N THR A 105 -27.86 -23.32 -19.74
CA THR A 105 -27.48 -24.59 -20.40
C THR A 105 -28.65 -25.51 -20.74
N GLN A 106 -29.89 -25.18 -20.32
CA GLN A 106 -31.10 -25.82 -20.87
C GLN A 106 -31.46 -25.34 -22.29
N SER A 107 -30.78 -24.34 -22.85
CA SER A 107 -31.09 -23.78 -24.17
C SER A 107 -29.95 -23.74 -25.19
N GLY A 108 -28.89 -24.56 -25.05
CA GLY A 108 -27.90 -24.66 -26.13
C GLY A 108 -26.62 -25.42 -25.78
N GLN A 109 -26.58 -26.71 -26.09
CA GLN A 109 -25.34 -27.50 -26.02
C GLN A 109 -24.64 -27.49 -27.38
N GLY A 110 -23.40 -26.98 -27.43
CA GLY A 110 -22.56 -27.11 -28.62
C GLY A 110 -21.19 -26.41 -28.63
N VAL A 111 -20.94 -25.38 -27.80
CA VAL A 111 -19.74 -24.51 -27.99
C VAL A 111 -18.74 -24.52 -26.82
N GLN A 112 -19.05 -25.12 -25.67
CA GLN A 112 -18.30 -24.87 -24.44
C GLN A 112 -17.06 -25.77 -24.20
N GLN A 113 -16.89 -26.88 -24.94
CA GLN A 113 -15.80 -27.83 -24.65
C GLN A 113 -14.42 -27.38 -25.17
N GLN A 114 -14.32 -26.33 -25.98
CA GLN A 114 -13.05 -25.91 -26.59
C GLN A 114 -12.27 -24.84 -25.80
N TRP A 115 -12.92 -24.14 -24.85
CA TRP A 115 -12.30 -23.04 -24.10
C TRP A 115 -11.64 -23.45 -22.78
N VAL A 116 -12.08 -24.54 -22.15
CA VAL A 116 -11.57 -25.01 -20.85
C VAL A 116 -10.16 -25.56 -20.96
N HIS A 117 -9.84 -26.27 -22.05
CA HIS A 117 -8.54 -26.92 -22.21
C HIS A 117 -7.36 -25.97 -22.43
N ARG A 118 -7.60 -24.70 -22.81
CA ARG A 118 -6.53 -23.71 -23.03
C ARG A 118 -6.13 -22.97 -21.75
N TYR A 119 -6.98 -22.94 -20.73
CA TYR A 119 -6.73 -22.18 -19.49
C TYR A 119 -5.96 -22.98 -18.43
N GLU A 120 -5.93 -24.31 -18.52
CA GLU A 120 -5.27 -25.15 -17.51
C GLU A 120 -3.76 -25.30 -17.70
N GLU A 121 -3.21 -25.09 -18.91
CA GLU A 121 -1.75 -25.22 -19.13
C GLU A 121 -0.96 -23.93 -18.85
N ASP A 122 -1.50 -22.74 -19.14
CA ASP A 122 -0.75 -21.48 -18.99
C ASP A 122 -0.68 -20.96 -17.53
N GLY A 123 -1.57 -21.43 -16.65
CA GLY A 123 -1.73 -20.89 -15.28
C GLY A 123 -0.77 -21.45 -14.22
N TRP A 124 -0.12 -22.58 -14.47
CA TRP A 124 0.70 -23.29 -13.46
C TRP A 124 2.20 -22.99 -13.55
N GLU A 125 2.71 -22.48 -14.67
CA GLU A 125 4.15 -22.21 -14.82
C GLU A 125 4.60 -20.87 -14.22
N GLN A 126 3.68 -19.93 -13.99
CA GLN A 126 4.01 -18.61 -13.42
C GLN A 126 4.11 -18.59 -11.88
N SER A 127 3.65 -19.63 -11.17
CA SER A 127 3.72 -19.68 -9.70
C SER A 127 5.07 -20.17 -9.14
N LYS A 128 6.03 -20.56 -9.99
CA LYS A 128 7.35 -21.08 -9.59
C LYS A 128 8.45 -20.03 -9.45
N GLN A 129 8.14 -18.73 -9.54
CA GLN A 129 9.14 -17.63 -9.48
C GLN A 129 8.99 -16.69 -8.27
N LEU A 130 8.58 -17.18 -7.11
CA LEU A 130 8.69 -16.39 -5.87
C LEU A 130 10.10 -16.56 -5.28
N PRO A 131 10.89 -15.49 -5.09
CA PRO A 131 12.22 -15.59 -4.51
C PRO A 131 12.17 -15.92 -3.01
N GLU A 132 13.06 -16.82 -2.62
CA GLU A 132 13.29 -17.30 -1.26
C GLU A 132 13.68 -16.15 -0.30
N VAL A 133 13.03 -16.09 0.87
CA VAL A 133 13.34 -15.10 1.92
C VAL A 133 14.51 -15.64 2.75
N GLN A 134 15.70 -15.07 2.58
CA GLN A 134 16.82 -15.35 3.47
C GLN A 134 16.82 -14.41 4.69
N PRO A 135 17.15 -14.90 5.90
CA PRO A 135 17.39 -14.05 7.05
C PRO A 135 18.65 -13.20 6.84
N LEU A 136 18.59 -11.92 7.22
CA LEU A 136 19.76 -11.03 7.20
C LEU A 136 20.89 -11.62 8.04
N SER A 137 22.04 -11.86 7.41
CA SER A 137 23.29 -12.11 8.11
C SER A 137 23.87 -10.80 8.66
N THR A 138 24.27 -10.83 9.92
CA THR A 138 25.00 -9.73 10.57
C THR A 138 26.45 -9.75 10.11
N SER A 139 26.90 -8.71 9.42
CA SER A 139 28.32 -8.37 9.34
C SER A 139 28.55 -6.95 9.85
N SER A 140 29.49 -6.86 10.79
CA SER A 140 29.92 -5.67 11.50
C SER A 140 30.93 -4.87 10.67
N ALA A 141 30.71 -3.58 10.46
CA ALA A 141 31.69 -2.51 10.67
C ALA A 141 31.14 -1.12 10.30
N ALA A 142 31.74 -0.11 10.91
CA ALA A 142 31.67 1.34 10.65
C ALA A 142 30.66 2.19 11.46
N THR A 143 31.27 3.25 11.99
CA THR A 143 30.97 4.18 13.07
C THR A 143 29.92 5.24 12.74
N GLY A 144 29.04 5.55 13.71
CA GLY A 144 28.07 6.65 13.67
C GLY A 144 26.74 6.22 14.30
N SER A 145 26.63 6.24 15.63
CA SER A 145 25.48 5.71 16.37
C SER A 145 24.27 6.66 16.33
N LYS A 146 23.47 6.57 15.25
CA LYS A 146 22.01 6.64 15.39
C LYS A 146 21.54 5.24 15.77
N ASP A 147 20.67 5.11 16.77
CA ASP A 147 20.21 3.81 17.27
C ASP A 147 19.71 2.91 16.14
N LYS A 148 20.53 1.93 15.72
CA LYS A 148 20.23 1.00 14.62
C LYS A 148 19.09 0.01 14.94
N ASN A 149 18.47 0.13 16.13
CA ASN A 149 17.39 -0.75 16.61
C ASN A 149 15.98 -0.19 16.43
N GLY A 150 15.81 1.10 16.11
CA GLY A 150 14.49 1.70 15.84
C GLY A 150 14.04 1.49 14.39
N LEU A 151 12.75 1.68 14.08
CA LEU A 151 12.29 1.72 12.68
C LEU A 151 12.93 2.92 11.95
N PRO A 152 13.23 2.79 10.64
CA PRO A 152 13.71 3.92 9.85
C PRO A 152 12.62 4.98 9.73
N SER A 153 12.98 6.26 9.77
CA SER A 153 12.06 7.38 9.67
C SER A 153 11.63 7.70 8.24
N SER A 154 12.44 7.33 7.25
CA SER A 154 12.19 7.64 5.84
C SER A 154 12.86 6.63 4.91
N CYS A 155 12.51 6.66 3.63
CA CYS A 155 13.20 5.88 2.60
C CYS A 155 14.69 6.26 2.45
N THR A 156 15.08 7.48 2.80
CA THR A 156 16.51 7.85 2.88
C THR A 156 17.22 7.02 3.94
N GLU A 157 16.63 6.91 5.14
CA GLU A 157 17.22 6.12 6.21
C GLU A 157 17.19 4.61 5.90
N VAL A 158 16.16 4.11 5.22
CA VAL A 158 16.15 2.73 4.68
C VAL A 158 17.36 2.52 3.76
N THR A 159 17.60 3.46 2.84
CA THR A 159 18.73 3.40 1.90
C THR A 159 20.07 3.38 2.64
N GLU A 160 20.25 4.26 3.63
CA GLU A 160 21.48 4.36 4.42
C GLU A 160 21.77 3.10 5.25
N ARG A 161 20.73 2.40 5.71
CA ARG A 161 20.89 1.21 6.57
C ARG A 161 21.25 -0.04 5.78
N SER A 162 20.60 -0.27 4.64
CA SER A 162 20.71 -1.55 3.92
C SER A 162 20.57 -1.44 2.40
N GLY A 163 20.38 -0.25 1.85
CA GLY A 163 19.79 -0.07 0.52
C GLY A 163 18.31 -0.50 0.51
N PHE A 164 17.65 -0.29 -0.63
CA PHE A 164 16.29 -0.79 -0.84
C PHE A 164 16.13 -1.46 -2.22
N ASN A 165 15.06 -2.24 -2.35
CA ASN A 165 14.57 -2.83 -3.57
C ASN A 165 13.22 -2.17 -3.90
N THR A 166 13.10 -1.64 -5.12
CA THR A 166 11.93 -0.88 -5.59
C THR A 166 10.63 -1.69 -5.63
N ASP A 167 10.72 -3.02 -5.68
CA ASP A 167 9.57 -3.93 -5.74
C ASP A 167 9.07 -4.36 -4.36
N ARG A 168 9.64 -3.80 -3.28
CA ARG A 168 9.33 -4.18 -1.90
C ARG A 168 8.73 -3.03 -1.11
N PHE A 169 7.94 -3.42 -0.12
CA PHE A 169 7.45 -2.51 0.90
C PHE A 169 8.39 -2.48 2.10
N TYR A 170 8.55 -1.29 2.67
CA TYR A 170 9.29 -1.01 3.88
C TYR A 170 8.35 -0.44 4.94
N VAL A 171 8.63 -0.71 6.20
CA VAL A 171 7.93 -0.06 7.31
C VAL A 171 8.79 1.09 7.79
N ILE A 172 8.25 2.30 7.72
CA ILE A 172 8.88 3.52 8.23
C ILE A 172 8.04 4.12 9.36
N ASP A 173 8.68 4.90 10.21
CA ASP A 173 8.05 5.63 11.32
C ASP A 173 8.43 7.11 11.25
N PRO A 174 7.71 7.92 10.46
CA PRO A 174 8.14 9.29 10.14
C PRO A 174 8.20 10.21 11.39
N ASP A 175 7.22 10.14 12.29
CA ASP A 175 7.21 10.90 13.55
C ASP A 175 8.01 10.25 14.68
N GLY A 176 8.51 9.04 14.44
CA GLY A 176 9.40 8.34 15.33
C GLY A 176 8.66 7.60 16.44
N PRO A 177 9.40 6.76 17.19
CA PRO A 177 8.79 5.77 18.07
C PRO A 177 7.92 6.41 19.16
N ASP A 178 6.78 5.78 19.40
CA ASP A 178 5.78 6.15 20.40
C ASP A 178 5.25 7.61 20.26
N ARG A 179 5.24 8.16 19.05
CA ARG A 179 4.70 9.49 18.75
C ARG A 179 3.55 9.40 17.75
N GLY A 180 2.63 10.37 17.84
CA GLY A 180 1.56 10.63 16.87
C GLY A 180 0.85 9.42 16.28
N VAL A 181 1.32 8.94 15.14
CA VAL A 181 0.70 7.89 14.32
C VAL A 181 1.48 6.58 14.37
N LEU A 182 0.83 5.47 14.01
CA LEU A 182 1.53 4.18 13.91
C LEU A 182 2.49 4.17 12.71
N PRO A 183 3.56 3.34 12.74
CA PRO A 183 4.42 3.12 11.59
C PRO A 183 3.64 2.70 10.34
N MET A 184 4.15 3.08 9.17
CA MET A 184 3.43 2.96 7.90
C MET A 184 4.21 2.16 6.86
N ALA A 185 3.49 1.43 6.00
CA ALA A 185 4.08 0.63 4.93
C ALA A 185 4.20 1.46 3.65
N VAL A 186 5.39 1.53 3.08
CA VAL A 186 5.71 2.40 1.94
C VAL A 186 6.55 1.67 0.91
N GLN A 187 6.50 2.12 -0.34
CA GLN A 187 7.52 1.77 -1.34
C GLN A 187 8.59 2.85 -1.36
N CYS A 188 9.84 2.45 -1.58
CA CYS A 188 10.96 3.36 -1.75
C CYS A 188 11.45 3.30 -3.19
N ASP A 189 11.79 4.46 -3.75
CA ASP A 189 12.37 4.59 -5.09
C ASP A 189 13.44 5.69 -5.11
N VAL A 190 14.19 5.85 -6.21
CA VAL A 190 15.15 6.93 -6.41
C VAL A 190 14.70 7.81 -7.58
N GLU A 191 14.50 9.09 -7.34
CA GLU A 191 14.27 10.09 -8.40
C GLU A 191 15.36 11.15 -8.34
N GLY A 192 16.11 11.33 -9.44
CA GLY A 192 17.18 12.34 -9.51
C GLY A 192 18.29 12.15 -8.47
N GLY A 193 18.55 10.92 -8.04
CA GLY A 193 19.52 10.60 -6.98
C GLY A 193 19.00 10.80 -5.55
N THR A 194 17.73 11.19 -5.38
CA THR A 194 17.09 11.34 -4.06
C THR A 194 16.21 10.13 -3.78
N ALA A 195 16.36 9.51 -2.59
CA ALA A 195 15.45 8.46 -2.14
C ALA A 195 14.07 9.07 -1.83
N ILE A 196 13.02 8.55 -2.45
CA ILE A 196 11.65 9.04 -2.34
C ILE A 196 10.72 7.98 -1.75
N THR A 197 9.65 8.44 -1.12
CA THR A 197 8.60 7.60 -0.54
C THR A 197 7.39 7.60 -1.46
N LEU A 198 6.91 6.41 -1.85
CA LEU A 198 5.75 6.21 -2.71
C LEU A 198 4.58 5.61 -1.91
N ILE A 199 3.44 6.30 -1.91
CA ILE A 199 2.18 5.82 -1.32
C ILE A 199 1.14 5.66 -2.40
N GLY A 200 0.71 4.44 -2.65
CA GLY A 200 -0.34 4.19 -3.64
C GLY A 200 -1.72 3.93 -3.05
N HIS A 201 -2.65 3.65 -3.97
CA HIS A 201 -4.08 3.62 -3.71
C HIS A 201 -4.85 2.79 -4.76
N ASN A 202 -6.12 2.56 -4.50
CA ASN A 202 -7.01 1.75 -5.35
C ASN A 202 -7.45 2.38 -6.70
N SER A 203 -6.84 3.48 -7.14
CA SER A 203 -7.34 4.31 -8.25
C SER A 203 -6.24 4.76 -9.20
N GLU A 204 -5.16 3.97 -9.30
CA GLU A 204 -4.00 4.29 -10.14
C GLU A 204 -4.20 3.97 -11.63
N ALA A 205 -5.15 3.08 -11.94
CA ALA A 205 -5.45 2.69 -13.31
C ALA A 205 -6.23 3.76 -14.07
N ARG A 206 -5.92 3.92 -15.37
CA ARG A 206 -6.70 4.73 -16.30
C ARG A 206 -8.14 4.21 -16.35
N THR A 207 -9.09 5.04 -15.92
CA THR A 207 -10.48 4.64 -15.72
C THR A 207 -11.41 5.43 -16.63
N HIS A 208 -12.23 4.72 -17.42
CA HIS A 208 -13.22 5.34 -18.30
C HIS A 208 -14.38 5.96 -17.52
N VAL A 209 -14.87 7.10 -17.99
CA VAL A 209 -16.03 7.81 -17.46
C VAL A 209 -16.98 8.12 -18.61
N ASN A 210 -18.18 7.56 -18.53
CA ASN A 210 -19.28 7.79 -19.45
C ASN A 210 -20.64 7.61 -18.73
N GLY A 211 -21.69 8.23 -19.26
CA GLY A 211 -23.04 8.23 -18.69
C GLY A 211 -23.31 9.29 -17.62
N PHE A 212 -22.40 10.25 -17.40
CA PHE A 212 -22.52 11.23 -16.32
C PHE A 212 -22.66 12.67 -16.86
N ALA A 213 -23.91 13.11 -17.06
CA ALA A 213 -24.20 14.43 -17.63
C ALA A 213 -23.98 15.58 -16.64
N GLY A 214 -24.37 15.41 -15.38
CA GLY A 214 -24.34 16.49 -14.39
C GLY A 214 -22.92 16.82 -13.90
N PRO A 215 -22.66 18.06 -13.43
CA PRO A 215 -21.37 18.45 -12.86
C PRO A 215 -20.93 17.52 -11.71
N GLY A 216 -19.76 16.90 -11.84
CA GLY A 216 -19.21 15.96 -10.84
C GLY A 216 -20.14 14.80 -10.47
N SER A 217 -21.08 14.43 -11.35
CA SER A 217 -22.02 13.34 -11.10
C SER A 217 -21.35 11.97 -11.08
N TYR A 218 -20.21 11.81 -11.77
CA TYR A 218 -19.28 10.71 -11.53
C TYR A 218 -18.43 11.01 -10.30
N SER A 219 -18.26 10.01 -9.44
CA SER A 219 -17.36 10.09 -8.28
C SER A 219 -16.50 8.85 -8.13
N ARG A 220 -15.20 9.03 -7.92
CA ARG A 220 -14.26 7.97 -7.54
C ARG A 220 -13.60 8.31 -6.22
N ASN A 221 -13.94 7.57 -5.16
CA ASN A 221 -13.24 7.66 -3.89
C ASN A 221 -11.86 7.02 -4.01
N VAL A 222 -10.84 7.71 -3.49
CA VAL A 222 -9.46 7.25 -3.48
C VAL A 222 -9.16 6.68 -2.10
N THR A 223 -8.84 5.39 -2.05
CA THR A 223 -8.49 4.69 -0.81
C THR A 223 -7.02 4.29 -0.87
N TYR A 224 -6.23 4.91 0.00
CA TYR A 224 -4.81 4.62 0.17
C TYR A 224 -4.59 3.41 1.09
N TRP A 225 -3.44 2.75 0.94
CA TRP A 225 -3.06 1.62 1.80
C TRP A 225 -2.64 2.06 3.21
N ASN A 226 -2.34 3.34 3.40
CA ASN A 226 -2.06 3.94 4.70
C ASN A 226 -3.22 4.85 5.14
N SER A 227 -3.35 5.03 6.46
CA SER A 227 -4.37 5.92 7.01
C SER A 227 -4.11 7.38 6.65
N MET A 228 -5.16 8.20 6.64
CA MET A 228 -5.02 9.64 6.38
C MET A 228 -4.07 10.31 7.39
N GLY A 229 -4.14 9.95 8.68
CA GLY A 229 -3.24 10.47 9.71
C GLY A 229 -1.77 10.18 9.39
N GLN A 230 -1.44 8.94 9.03
CA GLN A 230 -0.06 8.56 8.63
C GLN A 230 0.42 9.35 7.42
N MET A 231 -0.42 9.47 6.38
CA MET A 231 -0.08 10.24 5.19
C MET A 231 0.13 11.71 5.50
N ARG A 232 -0.66 12.31 6.41
CA ARG A 232 -0.49 13.69 6.82
C ARG A 232 0.83 13.91 7.54
N VAL A 233 1.20 13.06 8.48
CA VAL A 233 2.51 13.13 9.15
C VAL A 233 3.66 13.02 8.14
N LEU A 234 3.61 12.03 7.25
CA LEU A 234 4.62 11.89 6.19
C LEU A 234 4.69 13.15 5.33
N ILE A 235 3.55 13.68 4.87
CA ILE A 235 3.51 14.89 4.06
C ILE A 235 4.12 16.05 4.84
N ASP A 236 3.67 16.31 6.07
CA ASP A 236 4.11 17.46 6.87
C ASP A 236 5.62 17.46 7.08
N GLN A 237 6.23 16.29 7.31
CA GLN A 237 7.66 16.14 7.51
C GLN A 237 8.50 16.14 6.23
N SER A 238 7.90 15.81 5.09
CA SER A 238 8.58 15.75 3.80
C SER A 238 8.87 17.15 3.25
N SER A 239 10.03 17.39 2.61
CA SER A 239 10.33 18.69 1.99
C SER A 239 9.38 19.05 0.86
N LEU A 240 8.93 18.04 0.10
CA LEU A 240 8.00 18.16 -1.00
C LEU A 240 7.14 16.89 -1.06
N CYS A 241 5.86 17.03 -1.36
CA CYS A 241 5.06 15.92 -1.86
C CYS A 241 4.34 16.32 -3.13
N LYS A 242 4.26 15.41 -4.08
CA LYS A 242 3.57 15.60 -5.35
C LYS A 242 2.71 14.40 -5.70
N GLN A 243 1.60 14.65 -6.42
CA GLN A 243 0.74 13.59 -6.93
C GLN A 243 0.32 13.93 -8.36
N HIS A 244 0.52 13.00 -9.30
CA HIS A 244 0.17 13.24 -10.69
C HIS A 244 -1.33 13.02 -10.92
N ILE A 245 -1.99 13.96 -11.60
CA ILE A 245 -3.39 13.82 -12.02
C ILE A 245 -3.48 14.06 -13.53
N LYS A 246 -4.32 13.27 -14.20
CA LYS A 246 -4.56 13.37 -15.63
C LYS A 246 -6.03 13.16 -15.95
N TYR A 247 -6.56 14.02 -16.83
CA TYR A 247 -7.85 13.84 -17.45
C TYR A 247 -7.72 13.90 -18.96
N GLU A 248 -8.18 12.83 -19.61
CA GLU A 248 -8.36 12.75 -21.06
C GLU A 248 -9.84 12.93 -21.35
N CYS A 249 -10.17 13.76 -22.32
CA CYS A 249 -11.53 14.23 -22.53
C CYS A 249 -11.87 14.22 -24.01
N TYR A 250 -13.09 13.82 -24.30
CA TYR A 250 -13.69 13.85 -25.63
C TYR A 250 -15.07 14.47 -25.48
N HIS A 251 -15.26 15.66 -26.06
CA HIS A 251 -16.49 16.44 -25.87
C HIS A 251 -16.87 16.71 -24.39
N SER A 252 -15.87 16.72 -23.49
CA SER A 252 -16.07 16.90 -22.05
C SER A 252 -15.16 18.01 -21.53
N VAL A 253 -15.66 18.81 -20.60
CA VAL A 253 -14.95 19.99 -20.05
C VAL A 253 -14.53 19.82 -18.59
N ILE A 254 -13.50 20.56 -18.19
CA ILE A 254 -13.19 20.75 -16.76
C ILE A 254 -13.98 21.96 -16.26
N TRP A 255 -13.84 23.09 -16.95
CA TRP A 255 -14.52 24.34 -16.65
C TRP A 255 -15.40 24.78 -17.82
N TYR A 256 -16.69 24.97 -17.52
CA TYR A 256 -17.61 25.71 -18.37
C TYR A 256 -17.93 27.06 -17.71
N PRO A 257 -18.24 28.13 -18.47
CA PRO A 257 -18.66 29.40 -17.86
C PRO A 257 -19.76 29.22 -16.81
N GLY A 258 -19.45 29.57 -15.55
CA GLY A 258 -20.36 29.46 -14.42
C GLY A 258 -20.46 28.07 -13.75
N THR A 259 -19.85 27.02 -14.32
CA THR A 259 -20.01 25.64 -13.85
C THR A 259 -18.73 24.83 -14.01
N THR A 260 -18.24 24.23 -12.92
CA THR A 260 -17.12 23.27 -12.96
C THR A 260 -17.66 21.85 -13.08
N TYR A 261 -17.24 21.12 -14.12
CA TYR A 261 -17.70 19.74 -14.37
C TYR A 261 -16.73 18.69 -13.84
N ALA A 262 -15.44 19.00 -13.78
CA ALA A 262 -14.43 18.10 -13.25
C ALA A 262 -13.56 18.77 -12.18
N TRP A 263 -13.28 18.04 -11.10
CA TRP A 263 -12.38 18.47 -10.03
C TRP A 263 -11.85 17.28 -9.24
N TRP A 264 -10.79 17.52 -8.47
CA TRP A 264 -10.35 16.61 -7.43
C TRP A 264 -10.67 17.21 -6.06
N VAL A 265 -10.75 16.35 -5.05
CA VAL A 265 -11.08 16.73 -3.67
C VAL A 265 -9.85 16.57 -2.80
N THR A 266 -9.57 17.60 -2.01
CA THR A 266 -8.44 17.68 -1.10
C THR A 266 -8.60 16.72 0.08
N TRP A 267 -7.55 16.54 0.87
CA TRP A 267 -7.59 15.65 2.03
C TRP A 267 -8.62 16.04 3.10
N ASP A 268 -8.92 17.34 3.23
CA ASP A 268 -9.89 17.92 4.14
C ASP A 268 -11.30 18.07 3.52
N GLY A 269 -11.52 17.52 2.32
CA GLY A 269 -12.84 17.43 1.70
C GLY A 269 -13.25 18.66 0.89
N ARG A 270 -12.36 19.63 0.68
CA ARG A 270 -12.63 20.77 -0.19
C ARG A 270 -12.53 20.37 -1.65
N GLN A 271 -13.42 20.93 -2.47
CA GLN A 271 -13.26 20.91 -3.91
C GLN A 271 -12.07 21.77 -4.31
N ALA A 272 -11.09 21.20 -5.01
CA ALA A 272 -9.96 21.95 -5.52
C ALA A 272 -10.38 22.88 -6.66
N ASP A 273 -9.71 24.03 -6.78
CA ASP A 273 -9.98 25.07 -7.75
C ASP A 273 -8.93 25.17 -8.87
N TYR A 274 -8.00 24.23 -8.93
CA TYR A 274 -6.92 24.16 -9.91
C TYR A 274 -6.66 22.72 -10.34
N TRP A 275 -6.01 22.54 -11.49
CA TRP A 275 -5.66 21.22 -12.02
C TRP A 275 -4.17 20.94 -11.94
N GLY A 276 -3.75 19.73 -12.33
CA GLY A 276 -2.35 19.31 -12.37
C GLY A 276 -1.45 20.33 -13.07
N GLY A 277 -0.32 20.64 -12.43
CA GLY A 277 0.67 21.61 -12.89
C GLY A 277 0.28 23.07 -12.73
N ALA A 278 -0.90 23.38 -12.20
CA ALA A 278 -1.30 24.75 -11.87
C ALA A 278 -1.11 25.09 -10.38
N SER A 279 -1.15 26.38 -10.04
CA SER A 279 -1.11 26.85 -8.64
C SER A 279 -2.50 26.84 -7.98
N PRO A 280 -2.60 26.60 -6.66
CA PRO A 280 -3.83 26.80 -5.89
C PRO A 280 -4.43 28.19 -6.08
N GLY A 281 -5.76 28.30 -6.13
CA GLY A 281 -6.45 29.56 -6.36
C GLY A 281 -6.50 30.03 -7.82
N SER A 282 -5.81 29.33 -8.74
CA SER A 282 -5.63 29.84 -10.10
C SER A 282 -6.83 29.67 -11.02
N GLY A 283 -7.75 28.73 -10.75
CA GLY A 283 -8.85 28.44 -11.67
C GLY A 283 -8.40 27.87 -13.00
N LYS A 284 -7.21 27.25 -13.05
CA LYS A 284 -6.50 26.87 -14.28
C LYS A 284 -5.85 25.49 -14.17
N CYS A 285 -5.48 24.95 -15.33
CA CYS A 285 -4.55 23.84 -15.52
C CYS A 285 -3.17 24.36 -15.93
N ALA A 286 -2.18 23.47 -16.03
CA ALA A 286 -0.80 23.80 -16.43
C ALA A 286 -0.73 24.71 -17.67
N CYS A 287 -1.34 24.29 -18.79
CA CYS A 287 -1.29 25.08 -20.02
C CYS A 287 -2.09 26.41 -19.91
N GLY A 288 -3.05 26.49 -18.98
CA GLY A 288 -3.89 27.66 -18.77
C GLY A 288 -3.14 28.75 -18.00
N GLN A 289 -2.16 28.34 -17.18
CA GLN A 289 -1.19 29.25 -16.57
C GLN A 289 -0.15 29.72 -17.58
N SER A 290 0.37 28.85 -18.45
CA SER A 290 1.33 29.23 -19.50
C SER A 290 0.69 29.94 -20.70
N GLY A 291 -0.64 29.90 -20.84
CA GLY A 291 -1.36 30.51 -21.97
C GLY A 291 -1.24 29.72 -23.27
N THR A 292 -0.96 28.42 -23.20
CA THR A 292 -0.70 27.55 -24.37
C THR A 292 -1.84 26.57 -24.68
N CYS A 293 -2.93 26.56 -23.89
CA CYS A 293 -4.07 25.69 -24.18
C CYS A 293 -4.90 26.17 -25.38
N SER A 294 -5.77 25.27 -25.87
CA SER A 294 -6.80 25.63 -26.86
C SER A 294 -7.91 26.55 -26.33
N LYS A 295 -8.23 26.47 -25.02
CA LYS A 295 -9.17 27.36 -24.30
C LYS A 295 -8.61 27.71 -22.91
N ARG A 296 -9.44 27.76 -21.86
CA ARG A 296 -8.97 27.91 -20.47
C ARG A 296 -8.06 26.72 -20.12
N CYS A 297 -8.54 25.52 -20.42
CA CYS A 297 -7.77 24.28 -20.46
C CYS A 297 -7.93 23.57 -21.80
N ASN A 298 -7.13 22.53 -22.05
CA ASN A 298 -7.26 21.80 -23.31
C ASN A 298 -8.64 21.15 -23.41
N CYS A 299 -9.11 20.50 -22.36
CA CYS A 299 -10.43 19.87 -22.32
C CYS A 299 -11.59 20.84 -22.51
N ASP A 300 -11.42 22.10 -22.09
CA ASP A 300 -12.45 23.13 -22.24
C ASP A 300 -12.68 23.55 -23.70
N ALA A 301 -11.93 23.00 -24.67
CA ALA A 301 -12.19 23.17 -26.08
C ALA A 301 -13.52 22.53 -26.53
N ASN A 302 -13.93 21.41 -25.92
CA ASN A 302 -15.18 20.70 -26.19
C ASN A 302 -15.51 20.52 -27.69
N ASP A 303 -14.54 20.06 -28.48
CA ASP A 303 -14.59 20.06 -29.94
C ASP A 303 -14.60 18.66 -30.56
N GLY A 304 -14.94 17.63 -29.77
CA GLY A 304 -15.00 16.24 -30.25
C GLY A 304 -13.69 15.68 -30.74
N THR A 305 -12.59 16.20 -30.21
CA THR A 305 -11.26 15.63 -30.35
C THR A 305 -10.78 15.18 -28.98
N TRP A 306 -10.05 14.06 -28.92
CA TRP A 306 -9.39 13.64 -27.69
C TRP A 306 -8.34 14.66 -27.28
N ARG A 307 -8.48 15.18 -26.07
CA ARG A 307 -7.59 16.17 -25.47
C ARG A 307 -7.19 15.73 -24.08
N GLU A 308 -6.18 16.38 -23.53
CA GLU A 308 -5.61 16.03 -22.23
C GLU A 308 -5.22 17.28 -21.44
N ASP A 309 -5.53 17.27 -20.16
CA ASP A 309 -4.92 18.11 -19.14
C ASP A 309 -4.32 17.23 -18.05
N SER A 310 -3.01 17.30 -17.87
CA SER A 310 -2.25 16.51 -16.91
C SER A 310 -1.17 17.33 -16.22
N GLY A 311 -0.72 16.86 -15.06
CA GLY A 311 0.39 17.46 -14.33
C GLY A 311 0.42 17.05 -12.86
N PHE A 312 1.45 17.54 -12.15
CA PHE A 312 1.59 17.28 -10.71
C PHE A 312 0.82 18.31 -9.88
N LEU A 313 0.11 17.82 -8.88
CA LEU A 313 -0.34 18.56 -7.71
C LEU A 313 0.81 18.58 -6.71
N PHE A 314 1.26 19.76 -6.27
CA PHE A 314 2.45 19.90 -5.40
C PHE A 314 2.20 20.72 -4.13
N HIS A 315 0.98 21.25 -3.94
CA HIS A 315 0.65 21.96 -2.72
C HIS A 315 0.32 20.97 -1.60
N LYS A 316 1.24 20.83 -0.65
CA LYS A 316 1.15 19.86 0.46
C LYS A 316 -0.14 19.99 1.28
N ASP A 317 -0.65 21.20 1.44
CA ASP A 317 -1.82 21.47 2.30
C ASP A 317 -3.13 20.96 1.69
N ASP A 318 -3.15 20.68 0.38
CA ASP A 318 -4.31 20.12 -0.31
C ASP A 318 -4.21 18.60 -0.52
N LEU A 319 -3.00 18.02 -0.42
CA LEU A 319 -2.73 16.59 -0.64
C LEU A 319 -3.00 15.73 0.61
N PRO A 320 -3.24 14.41 0.46
CA PRO A 320 -3.43 13.68 -0.80
C PRO A 320 -4.84 13.87 -1.41
N VAL A 321 -5.01 13.48 -2.67
CA VAL A 321 -6.33 13.49 -3.34
C VAL A 321 -7.26 12.43 -2.75
N THR A 322 -8.43 12.81 -2.25
CA THR A 322 -9.40 11.86 -1.63
C THR A 322 -10.52 11.42 -2.56
N GLN A 323 -10.85 12.22 -3.57
CA GLN A 323 -11.89 11.90 -4.52
C GLN A 323 -11.65 12.58 -5.87
N LEU A 324 -12.04 11.92 -6.95
CA LEU A 324 -12.08 12.49 -8.29
C LEU A 324 -13.54 12.63 -8.73
N ARG A 325 -13.87 13.77 -9.33
CA ARG A 325 -15.24 14.14 -9.72
C ARG A 325 -15.22 14.55 -11.18
N PHE A 326 -16.13 13.99 -11.97
CA PHE A 326 -16.27 14.27 -13.39
C PHE A 326 -17.75 14.37 -13.78
N GLY A 327 -18.03 15.13 -14.82
CA GLY A 327 -19.35 15.33 -15.41
C GLY A 327 -19.18 15.60 -16.91
N ASP A 328 -20.22 16.04 -17.61
CA ASP A 328 -20.16 16.29 -19.06
C ASP A 328 -19.63 15.08 -19.85
N THR A 329 -20.02 13.88 -19.44
CA THR A 329 -19.59 12.62 -20.09
C THR A 329 -20.80 11.79 -20.48
N ALA A 330 -21.84 12.41 -21.05
CA ALA A 330 -23.04 11.74 -21.55
C ALA A 330 -23.23 11.94 -23.06
N GLY A 331 -24.03 11.09 -23.70
CA GLY A 331 -24.19 11.09 -25.15
C GLY A 331 -22.90 10.67 -25.84
N SER A 332 -22.34 11.52 -26.69
CA SER A 332 -21.02 11.32 -27.30
C SER A 332 -19.86 11.75 -26.41
N ALA A 333 -20.12 12.51 -25.34
CA ALA A 333 -19.09 13.00 -24.45
C ALA A 333 -18.60 11.89 -23.50
N GLN A 334 -17.29 11.85 -23.26
CA GLN A 334 -16.64 10.81 -22.46
C GLN A 334 -15.24 11.24 -22.05
N GLY A 335 -14.67 10.54 -21.07
CA GLY A 335 -13.30 10.83 -20.63
C GLY A 335 -12.64 9.66 -19.92
N TYR A 336 -11.36 9.82 -19.64
CA TYR A 336 -10.59 8.91 -18.80
C TYR A 336 -9.84 9.70 -17.75
N HIS A 337 -9.81 9.21 -16.53
CA HIS A 337 -8.97 9.78 -15.48
C HIS A 337 -7.90 8.81 -15.02
N THR A 338 -6.79 9.37 -14.57
CA THR A 338 -5.69 8.65 -13.96
C THR A 338 -5.14 9.48 -12.81
N LEU A 339 -4.90 8.85 -11.67
CA LEU A 339 -4.27 9.46 -10.50
C LEU A 339 -3.06 8.63 -10.11
N GLY A 340 -1.87 9.22 -10.12
CA GLY A 340 -0.65 8.54 -9.72
C GLY A 340 -0.51 8.43 -8.20
N LYS A 341 0.48 7.64 -7.76
CA LYS A 341 0.89 7.55 -6.36
C LYS A 341 1.22 8.92 -5.79
N LEU A 342 1.01 9.09 -4.49
CA LEU A 342 1.59 10.19 -3.75
C LEU A 342 3.10 9.94 -3.62
N ILE A 343 3.90 10.91 -4.03
CA ILE A 343 5.36 10.86 -4.01
C ILE A 343 5.85 11.91 -3.03
N CYS A 344 6.62 11.52 -2.03
CA CYS A 344 7.14 12.42 -1.01
C CYS A 344 8.67 12.33 -0.93
N TYR A 345 9.31 13.50 -0.85
CA TYR A 345 10.75 13.68 -0.76
C TYR A 345 11.16 13.95 0.70
N PRO A 346 12.32 13.44 1.14
CA PRO A 346 12.81 13.62 2.50
C PRO A 346 13.00 15.08 2.90
#